data_AF-D9QVI2-F1
#
_entry.id   AF-D9QVI2-F1
#
_cell.length_a   1.000
_cell.length_b   1.000
_cell.length_c   1.000
_cell.angle_alpha   90.00
_cell.angle_beta   90.00
_cell.angle_gamma   90.00
#
_symmetry.space_group_name_H-M   'P 1'
#
loop_
_entity.id
_entity.type
_entity.pdbx_description
1 polymer ?
#
loop_
_entity_poly.entity_id
_entity_poly.type
_entity_poly.pdbx_seq_one_letter_code
_entity_poly.pdbx_strand_id
1 'polypeptide(L)'
;MLDKKKIILISLVIILLASVITYFGLDLRNNESTPQKEDRIKSEAEEDITQSQQKFSQLIKEKREEFETKLELTEERLLTGPNPSLIFKTYYTRCGDIVVDHKKAKNEFEINNLVAKYPQWTLAKKGKERIILKRRVDKVCPEHKEEMYLGIKDGTVAIFYGNPDDEQEILKRKTNISVDLLPAEEIESLKEGIIVESQKELLALLEGLSSIQDEQLK
;
A
#
# COMPACT_ATOMS: atom_id res chain seq x y z
N MET A 1 -31.52 -43.84 -57.59
CA MET A 1 -32.66 -42.92 -57.78
C MET A 1 -33.50 -42.96 -56.52
N LEU A 2 -33.60 -41.87 -55.74
CA LEU A 2 -34.42 -41.85 -54.53
C LEU A 2 -35.91 -41.86 -54.90
N ASP A 3 -36.69 -42.73 -54.27
CA ASP A 3 -38.13 -42.84 -54.51
C ASP A 3 -38.84 -41.52 -54.21
N LYS A 4 -39.77 -41.09 -55.07
CA LYS A 4 -40.51 -39.82 -54.90
C LYS A 4 -41.15 -39.69 -53.52
N LYS A 5 -41.59 -40.81 -52.92
CA LYS A 5 -42.14 -40.85 -51.55
C LYS A 5 -41.11 -40.53 -50.47
N LYS A 6 -39.85 -40.97 -50.64
CA LYS A 6 -38.74 -40.66 -49.71
C LYS A 6 -38.28 -39.21 -49.84
N ILE A 7 -38.32 -38.65 -51.06
CA ILE A 7 -38.03 -37.22 -51.29
C ILE A 7 -39.07 -36.34 -50.60
N ILE A 8 -40.36 -36.70 -50.71
CA ILE A 8 -41.45 -35.99 -50.01
C ILE A 8 -41.27 -36.08 -48.49
N LEU A 9 -40.93 -37.26 -47.95
CA LEU A 9 -40.70 -37.43 -46.52
C LEU A 9 -39.53 -36.58 -46.00
N ILE A 10 -38.41 -36.54 -46.74
CA ILE A 10 -37.23 -35.75 -46.38
C ILE A 10 -37.55 -34.25 -46.44
N SER A 11 -38.32 -33.79 -47.44
CA SER A 11 -38.74 -32.39 -47.51
C SER A 11 -39.61 -31.97 -46.33
N LEU A 12 -40.49 -32.85 -45.84
CA LEU A 12 -41.33 -32.60 -44.67
C LEU A 12 -40.50 -32.46 -43.38
N VAL A 13 -39.49 -33.31 -43.21
CA VAL A 13 -38.58 -33.24 -42.06
C VAL A 13 -37.74 -31.96 -42.08
N ILE A 14 -37.25 -31.53 -43.24
CA ILE A 14 -36.48 -30.29 -43.37
C ILE A 14 -37.34 -29.07 -43.04
N ILE A 15 -38.61 -29.04 -43.48
CA ILE A 15 -39.54 -27.95 -43.16
C ILE A 15 -39.84 -27.90 -41.65
N LEU A 16 -40.00 -29.04 -41.00
CA LEU A 16 -40.18 -29.09 -39.54
C LEU A 16 -38.94 -28.60 -38.80
N LEU A 17 -37.73 -29.01 -39.20
CA LEU A 17 -36.49 -28.52 -38.59
C LEU A 17 -36.29 -27.02 -38.80
N ALA A 18 -36.59 -26.49 -39.99
CA ALA A 18 -36.52 -25.05 -40.27
C ALA A 18 -37.54 -24.26 -39.43
N SER A 19 -38.74 -24.80 -39.19
CA SER A 19 -39.75 -24.16 -38.33
C SER A 19 -39.32 -24.12 -36.86
N VAL A 20 -38.65 -25.16 -36.36
CA VAL A 20 -38.08 -25.22 -35.00
C VAL A 20 -36.91 -24.24 -34.86
N ILE A 21 -36.01 -24.19 -35.84
CA ILE A 21 -34.89 -23.21 -35.85
C ILE A 21 -35.42 -21.77 -35.93
N THR A 22 -36.50 -21.52 -36.67
CA THR A 22 -37.12 -20.18 -36.73
C THR A 22 -37.82 -19.82 -35.41
N TYR A 23 -38.49 -20.79 -34.78
CA TYR A 23 -39.12 -20.63 -33.47
C TYR A 23 -38.09 -20.35 -32.36
N PHE A 24 -37.03 -21.14 -32.27
CA PHE A 24 -35.93 -20.92 -31.31
C PHE A 24 -35.04 -19.72 -31.68
N GLY A 25 -34.86 -19.44 -32.97
CA GLY A 25 -34.11 -18.27 -33.45
C GLY A 25 -34.83 -16.95 -33.22
N LEU A 26 -36.17 -16.96 -33.18
CA LEU A 26 -36.97 -15.83 -32.69
C LEU A 26 -36.89 -15.69 -31.16
N ASP A 27 -36.80 -16.79 -30.41
CA ASP A 27 -36.62 -16.77 -28.95
C ASP A 27 -35.23 -16.24 -28.53
N LEU A 28 -34.18 -16.54 -29.31
CA LEU A 28 -32.84 -15.95 -29.15
C LEU A 28 -32.74 -14.50 -29.67
N ARG A 29 -33.75 -14.02 -30.39
CA ARG A 29 -33.85 -12.64 -30.91
C ARG A 29 -34.97 -11.86 -30.23
N ASN A 30 -35.35 -12.25 -29.02
CA ASN A 30 -36.29 -11.52 -28.18
C ASN A 30 -35.68 -11.08 -26.83
N ASN A 31 -34.33 -11.03 -26.75
CA ASN A 31 -33.61 -10.39 -25.65
C ASN A 31 -32.88 -9.11 -26.11
N GLU A 32 -33.41 -8.40 -27.10
CA GLU A 32 -32.98 -7.05 -27.38
C GLU A 32 -34.18 -6.10 -27.37
N SER A 33 -34.29 -5.44 -26.21
CA SER A 33 -35.02 -4.22 -25.89
C SER A 33 -36.56 -4.30 -25.83
N THR A 34 -37.10 -4.15 -24.62
CA THR A 34 -37.97 -2.99 -24.42
C THR A 34 -37.52 -2.16 -23.22
N PRO A 35 -37.49 -0.83 -23.37
CA PRO A 35 -36.68 0.09 -22.56
C PRO A 35 -37.55 1.05 -21.77
N GLN A 36 -37.55 1.04 -20.43
CA GLN A 36 -37.95 2.25 -19.67
C GLN A 36 -37.82 2.28 -18.14
N LYS A 37 -37.36 1.24 -17.43
CA LYS A 37 -37.41 1.28 -15.95
C LYS A 37 -36.17 0.89 -15.18
N GLU A 38 -35.16 0.31 -15.82
CA GLU A 38 -33.94 -0.13 -15.14
C GLU A 38 -32.73 0.81 -15.36
N ASP A 39 -32.75 1.61 -16.45
CA ASP A 39 -31.72 2.63 -16.71
C ASP A 39 -31.81 3.85 -15.80
N ARG A 40 -32.99 4.17 -15.26
CA ARG A 40 -33.15 5.35 -14.37
C ARG A 40 -32.51 5.17 -12.99
N ILE A 41 -32.44 3.95 -12.47
CA ILE A 41 -31.87 3.70 -11.13
C ILE A 41 -30.36 3.50 -11.19
N LYS A 42 -29.80 3.06 -12.34
CA LYS A 42 -28.33 2.96 -12.53
C LYS A 42 -27.69 4.30 -12.90
N SER A 43 -28.35 5.13 -13.71
CA SER A 43 -27.77 6.42 -14.13
C SER A 43 -27.66 7.44 -12.99
N GLU A 44 -28.62 7.47 -12.06
CA GLU A 44 -28.59 8.38 -10.91
C GLU A 44 -27.55 7.94 -9.85
N ALA A 45 -27.32 6.64 -9.68
CA ALA A 45 -26.32 6.12 -8.74
C ALA A 45 -24.87 6.22 -9.28
N GLU A 46 -24.66 6.06 -10.59
CA GLU A 46 -23.33 6.20 -11.21
C GLU A 46 -22.89 7.66 -11.37
N GLU A 47 -23.81 8.61 -11.62
CA GLU A 47 -23.48 10.05 -11.61
C GLU A 47 -23.13 10.54 -10.21
N ASP A 48 -23.87 10.14 -9.18
CA ASP A 48 -23.65 10.58 -7.79
C ASP A 48 -22.33 10.02 -7.21
N ILE A 49 -21.99 8.76 -7.51
CA ILE A 49 -20.70 8.17 -7.12
C ILE A 49 -19.53 8.86 -7.85
N THR A 50 -19.66 9.13 -9.15
CA THR A 50 -18.61 9.80 -9.93
C THR A 50 -18.41 11.24 -9.49
N GLN A 51 -19.49 11.97 -9.21
CA GLN A 51 -19.44 13.35 -8.75
C GLN A 51 -18.90 13.47 -7.32
N SER A 52 -19.25 12.52 -6.44
CA SER A 52 -18.68 12.39 -5.09
C SER A 52 -17.18 12.04 -5.12
N GLN A 53 -16.77 11.08 -5.96
CA GLN A 53 -15.36 10.71 -6.15
C GLN A 53 -14.52 11.87 -6.72
N GLN A 54 -15.06 12.59 -7.71
CA GLN A 54 -14.39 13.77 -8.28
C GLN A 54 -14.26 14.89 -7.24
N LYS A 55 -15.33 15.18 -6.50
CA LYS A 55 -15.33 16.21 -5.44
C LYS A 55 -14.36 15.86 -4.30
N PHE A 56 -14.30 14.59 -3.90
CA PHE A 56 -13.34 14.11 -2.91
C PHE A 56 -11.90 14.22 -3.42
N SER A 57 -11.62 13.81 -4.66
CA SER A 57 -10.28 13.94 -5.26
C SER A 57 -9.81 15.40 -5.35
N GLN A 58 -10.74 16.32 -5.64
CA GLN A 58 -10.47 17.76 -5.69
C GLN A 58 -10.21 18.33 -4.30
N LEU A 59 -10.97 17.90 -3.28
CA LEU A 59 -10.76 18.28 -1.89
C LEU A 59 -9.40 17.77 -1.37
N ILE A 60 -9.01 16.54 -1.68
CA ILE A 60 -7.69 15.99 -1.33
C ILE A 60 -6.56 16.76 -2.00
N LYS A 61 -6.74 17.16 -3.26
CA LYS A 61 -5.75 17.98 -3.98
C LYS A 61 -5.63 19.38 -3.36
N GLU A 62 -6.74 20.04 -3.08
CA GLU A 62 -6.77 21.36 -2.44
C GLU A 62 -6.18 21.32 -1.03
N LYS A 63 -6.52 20.30 -0.23
CA LYS A 63 -5.93 20.09 1.10
C LYS A 63 -4.44 19.78 1.04
N ARG A 64 -3.98 19.04 0.03
CA ARG A 64 -2.54 18.81 -0.22
C ARG A 64 -1.83 20.10 -0.59
N GLU A 65 -2.39 20.90 -1.50
CA GLU A 65 -1.81 22.19 -1.90
C GLU A 65 -1.81 23.21 -0.75
N GLU A 66 -2.87 23.25 0.06
CA GLU A 66 -2.96 24.03 1.30
C GLU A 66 -1.89 23.59 2.31
N PHE A 67 -1.73 22.27 2.51
CA PHE A 67 -0.73 21.71 3.40
C PHE A 67 0.70 21.99 2.91
N GLU A 68 0.98 21.79 1.62
CA GLU A 68 2.28 22.10 1.00
C GLU A 68 2.58 23.60 1.12
N THR A 69 1.62 24.48 0.82
CA THR A 69 1.80 25.93 0.97
C THR A 69 2.04 26.31 2.42
N LYS A 70 1.31 25.71 3.36
CA LYS A 70 1.47 25.96 4.80
C LYS A 70 2.79 25.40 5.32
N LEU A 71 3.23 24.25 4.81
CA LEU A 71 4.54 23.66 5.09
C LEU A 71 5.65 24.54 4.53
N GLU A 72 5.51 25.05 3.31
CA GLU A 72 6.47 25.93 2.65
C GLU A 72 6.55 27.29 3.36
N LEU A 73 5.42 27.88 3.76
CA LEU A 73 5.35 29.09 4.59
C LEU A 73 5.90 28.86 6.00
N THR A 74 5.68 27.68 6.58
CA THR A 74 6.24 27.32 7.89
C THR A 74 7.74 27.09 7.78
N GLU A 75 8.21 26.41 6.73
CA GLU A 75 9.62 26.27 6.40
C GLU A 75 10.24 27.65 6.15
N GLU A 76 9.60 28.55 5.39
CA GLU A 76 10.06 29.91 5.11
C GLU A 76 10.14 30.77 6.39
N ARG A 77 9.11 30.74 7.23
CA ARG A 77 9.08 31.45 8.52
C ARG A 77 10.07 30.86 9.54
N LEU A 78 10.35 29.56 9.46
CA LEU A 78 11.48 28.96 10.15
C LEU A 78 12.77 29.53 9.55
N LEU A 79 12.94 29.58 8.23
CA LEU A 79 14.14 30.06 7.52
C LEU A 79 14.55 31.53 7.79
N THR A 80 13.69 32.38 8.38
CA THR A 80 13.95 33.81 8.69
C THR A 80 14.21 34.13 10.17
N GLY A 81 14.77 33.19 10.92
CA GLY A 81 15.09 33.36 12.34
C GLY A 81 16.52 33.84 12.58
N PRO A 82 16.79 34.64 13.63
CA PRO A 82 18.03 35.40 13.81
C PRO A 82 19.32 34.56 14.01
N ASN A 83 19.23 33.23 14.03
CA ASN A 83 20.37 32.35 14.24
C ASN A 83 20.55 31.40 13.05
N PRO A 84 21.78 31.28 12.53
CA PRO A 84 21.99 30.40 11.41
C PRO A 84 21.77 28.94 11.83
N SER A 85 20.96 28.20 11.07
CA SER A 85 20.69 26.79 11.38
C SER A 85 20.84 25.87 10.18
N LEU A 86 21.42 24.72 10.48
CA LEU A 86 21.65 23.62 9.57
C LEU A 86 20.52 22.63 9.75
N ILE A 87 19.86 22.30 8.65
CA ILE A 87 18.77 21.33 8.60
C ILE A 87 19.28 20.11 7.83
N PHE A 88 19.14 18.94 8.44
CA PHE A 88 19.55 17.68 7.86
C PHE A 88 18.30 16.83 7.60
N LYS A 89 17.96 16.61 6.32
CA LYS A 89 16.86 15.75 5.90
C LYS A 89 17.40 14.36 5.50
N THR A 90 17.10 13.32 6.29
CA THR A 90 17.42 11.92 5.94
C THR A 90 16.17 11.23 5.41
N TYR A 91 16.21 10.79 4.15
CA TYR A 91 15.14 10.06 3.49
C TYR A 91 15.39 8.55 3.63
N TYR A 92 14.50 7.83 4.30
CA TYR A 92 14.60 6.39 4.54
C TYR A 92 13.79 5.62 3.51
N THR A 93 14.44 4.92 2.59
CA THR A 93 13.73 4.33 1.44
C THR A 93 12.92 3.09 1.76
N ARG A 94 13.11 2.47 2.93
CA ARG A 94 12.36 1.27 3.32
C ARG A 94 11.01 1.54 3.99
N CYS A 95 10.85 2.71 4.60
CA CYS A 95 9.58 3.18 5.18
C CYS A 95 9.00 4.41 4.45
N GLY A 96 9.79 5.11 3.64
CA GLY A 96 9.36 6.34 2.97
C GLY A 96 9.53 7.62 3.82
N ASP A 97 9.79 7.49 5.12
CA ASP A 97 9.88 8.64 6.03
C ASP A 97 11.06 9.57 5.78
N ILE A 98 10.90 10.79 6.26
CA ILE A 98 11.93 11.82 6.28
C ILE A 98 12.16 12.25 7.73
N VAL A 99 13.33 11.95 8.26
CA VAL A 99 13.76 12.46 9.57
C VAL A 99 14.49 13.78 9.37
N VAL A 100 14.10 14.79 10.14
CA VAL A 100 14.63 16.15 10.07
C VAL A 100 15.37 16.50 11.36
N ASP A 101 16.69 16.68 11.26
CA ASP A 101 17.50 17.15 12.40
C ASP A 101 17.86 18.63 12.24
N HIS A 102 17.82 19.35 13.36
CA HIS A 102 18.20 20.76 13.45
C HIS A 102 19.50 20.93 14.24
N LYS A 103 20.46 21.66 13.67
CA LYS A 103 21.70 22.02 14.35
C LYS A 103 21.97 23.50 14.23
N LYS A 104 22.27 24.17 15.34
CA LYS A 104 22.72 25.56 15.32
C LYS A 104 24.11 25.62 14.66
N ALA A 105 24.27 26.49 13.66
CA ALA A 105 25.59 26.79 13.13
C ALA A 105 26.32 27.71 14.11
N LYS A 106 27.62 27.48 14.34
CA LYS A 106 28.40 28.32 15.25
C LYS A 106 28.70 29.70 14.65
N ASN A 107 28.84 29.78 13.33
CA ASN A 107 29.11 31.01 12.57
C ASN A 107 28.85 30.79 11.07
N GLU A 108 28.90 31.88 10.30
CA GLU A 108 28.73 31.89 8.84
C GLU A 108 29.87 31.16 8.08
N PHE A 109 31.03 30.97 8.71
CA PHE A 109 32.14 30.20 8.14
C PHE A 109 31.84 28.69 8.10
N GLU A 110 31.16 28.15 9.12
CA GLU A 110 30.75 26.74 9.17
C GLU A 110 29.77 26.41 8.02
N ILE A 111 28.92 27.38 7.64
CA ILE A 111 28.00 27.32 6.50
C ILE A 111 28.77 27.22 5.17
N ASN A 112 29.87 27.96 5.00
CA ASN A 112 30.63 27.97 3.74
C ASN A 112 31.48 26.72 3.51
N ASN A 113 31.95 26.06 4.57
CA ASN A 113 32.72 24.80 4.50
C ASN A 113 31.90 23.53 4.78
N LEU A 114 30.57 23.65 4.78
CA LEU A 114 29.68 22.60 5.25
C LEU A 114 29.69 21.33 4.39
N VAL A 115 29.78 21.48 3.06
CA VAL A 115 29.77 20.34 2.12
C VAL A 115 30.99 19.44 2.32
N ALA A 116 32.17 20.02 2.60
CA ALA A 116 33.39 19.27 2.87
C ALA A 116 33.32 18.51 4.21
N LYS A 117 32.63 19.07 5.21
CA LYS A 117 32.46 18.45 6.54
C LYS A 117 31.49 17.26 6.52
N TYR A 118 30.59 17.21 5.54
CA TYR A 118 29.51 16.24 5.45
C TYR A 118 29.49 15.56 4.06
N PRO A 119 30.49 14.75 3.71
CA PRO A 119 30.65 14.20 2.36
C PRO A 119 29.52 13.25 1.92
N GLN A 120 28.80 12.67 2.89
CA GLN A 120 27.65 11.78 2.65
C GLN A 120 26.33 12.55 2.44
N TRP A 121 26.38 13.89 2.44
CA TRP A 121 25.23 14.76 2.36
C TRP A 121 25.31 15.65 1.14
N THR A 122 24.17 15.84 0.48
CA THR A 122 24.02 16.70 -0.68
C THR A 122 23.37 18.02 -0.27
N LEU A 123 23.87 19.13 -0.80
CA LEU A 123 23.24 20.44 -0.61
C LEU A 123 21.89 20.48 -1.34
N ALA A 124 20.80 20.69 -0.58
CA ALA A 124 19.46 20.84 -1.12
C ALA A 124 19.08 22.30 -1.32
N LYS A 125 19.36 23.16 -0.32
CA LYS A 125 19.05 24.59 -0.34
C LYS A 125 20.10 25.35 0.46
N LYS A 126 20.57 26.49 -0.06
CA LYS A 126 21.46 27.43 0.64
C LYS A 126 20.77 28.79 0.72
N GLY A 127 20.40 29.20 1.93
CA GLY A 127 19.92 30.54 2.25
C GLY A 127 20.95 31.32 3.07
N LYS A 128 20.67 32.60 3.35
CA LYS A 128 21.55 33.47 4.16
C LYS A 128 21.66 32.99 5.61
N GLU A 129 20.54 32.59 6.21
CA GLU A 129 20.49 32.14 7.61
C GLU A 129 20.41 30.61 7.72
N ARG A 130 20.03 29.87 6.69
CA ARG A 130 19.85 28.41 6.82
C ARG A 130 20.35 27.62 5.62
N ILE A 131 20.94 26.46 5.90
CA ILE A 131 21.34 25.47 4.90
C ILE A 131 20.56 24.18 5.12
N ILE A 132 20.02 23.63 4.04
CA ILE A 132 19.41 22.30 4.04
C ILE A 132 20.35 21.34 3.34
N LEU A 133 20.78 20.32 4.08
CA LEU A 133 21.48 19.15 3.57
C LEU A 133 20.52 17.97 3.53
N LYS A 134 20.63 17.14 2.49
CA LYS A 134 19.84 15.92 2.35
C LYS A 134 20.70 14.71 2.06
N ARG A 135 20.24 13.53 2.48
CA ARG A 135 20.77 12.23 2.05
C ARG A 135 19.65 11.21 1.94
N ARG A 136 19.85 10.18 1.14
CA ARG A 136 18.99 8.99 1.10
C ARG A 136 19.72 7.81 1.71
N VAL A 137 19.04 7.00 2.50
CA VAL A 137 19.58 5.78 3.09
C VAL A 137 18.61 4.62 2.88
N ASP A 138 19.15 3.47 2.47
CA ASP A 138 18.38 2.24 2.33
C ASP A 138 18.22 1.52 3.67
N LYS A 139 17.47 2.16 4.57
CA LYS A 139 17.19 1.68 5.92
C LYS A 139 15.77 2.09 6.31
N VAL A 140 15.28 1.49 7.39
CA VAL A 140 14.11 1.95 8.14
C VAL A 140 14.53 3.09 9.08
N CYS A 141 13.64 4.06 9.31
CA CYS A 141 13.85 5.19 10.21
C CYS A 141 14.01 4.74 11.68
N PRO A 142 14.52 5.59 12.59
CA PRO A 142 14.69 5.23 13.99
C PRO A 142 13.36 4.90 14.70
N GLU A 143 12.31 5.66 14.41
CA GLU A 143 10.97 5.50 15.02
C GLU A 143 10.39 4.12 14.73
N HIS A 144 10.22 3.75 13.46
CA HIS A 144 9.79 2.40 13.07
C HIS A 144 10.76 1.27 13.49
N LYS A 145 12.00 1.58 13.89
CA LYS A 145 12.92 0.55 14.42
C LYS A 145 12.74 0.26 15.89
N GLU A 146 12.22 1.22 16.64
CA GLU A 146 11.90 1.07 18.06
C GLU A 146 10.65 0.21 18.23
N GLU A 147 9.75 0.23 17.24
CA GLU A 147 8.57 -0.62 17.17
C GLU A 147 8.87 -1.90 16.37
N MET A 148 8.62 -3.05 16.99
CA MET A 148 8.72 -4.35 16.35
C MET A 148 7.51 -5.18 16.72
N TYR A 149 7.12 -6.06 15.80
CA TYR A 149 6.16 -7.11 16.10
C TYR A 149 6.53 -8.41 15.39
N LEU A 150 6.02 -9.51 15.94
CA LEU A 150 6.01 -10.80 15.28
C LEU A 150 4.70 -10.97 14.51
N GLY A 151 4.81 -11.46 13.28
CA GLY A 151 3.67 -11.80 12.47
C GLY A 151 3.97 -12.95 11.52
N ILE A 152 3.12 -13.12 10.50
CA ILE A 152 3.22 -14.22 9.54
C ILE A 152 3.70 -13.70 8.19
N LYS A 153 4.77 -14.30 7.65
CA LYS A 153 5.18 -14.08 6.27
C LYS A 153 5.52 -15.39 5.57
N ASP A 154 4.88 -15.62 4.42
CA ASP A 154 5.13 -16.79 3.57
C ASP A 154 5.06 -18.13 4.33
N GLY A 155 4.07 -18.27 5.24
CA GLY A 155 3.90 -19.48 6.07
C GLY A 155 4.88 -19.65 7.22
N THR A 156 5.72 -18.64 7.49
CA THR A 156 6.70 -18.66 8.59
C THR A 156 6.51 -17.49 9.54
N VAL A 157 6.92 -17.64 10.80
CA VAL A 157 7.01 -16.53 11.74
C VAL A 157 8.04 -15.53 11.21
N ALA A 158 7.69 -14.25 11.18
CA ALA A 158 8.52 -13.18 10.69
C ALA A 158 8.53 -12.01 11.68
N ILE A 159 9.61 -11.24 11.62
CA ILE A 159 9.80 -10.03 12.41
C ILE A 159 9.62 -8.85 11.49
N PHE A 160 8.82 -7.90 11.92
CA PHE A 160 8.53 -6.66 11.21
C PHE A 160 8.98 -5.44 12.02
N TYR A 161 9.13 -4.33 11.32
CA TYR A 161 9.33 -2.99 11.89
C TYR A 161 8.04 -2.18 11.74
N GLY A 162 7.81 -1.29 12.70
CA GLY A 162 6.63 -0.43 12.78
C GLY A 162 5.50 -1.00 13.62
N ASN A 163 4.37 -0.31 13.65
CA ASN A 163 3.17 -0.72 14.36
C ASN A 163 2.45 -1.86 13.59
N PRO A 164 1.98 -2.94 14.26
CA PRO A 164 1.14 -3.95 13.61
C PRO A 164 -0.15 -3.40 12.98
N ASP A 165 -0.68 -2.26 13.46
CA ASP A 165 -1.86 -1.61 12.89
C ASP A 165 -1.58 -0.79 11.62
N ASP A 166 -0.31 -0.53 11.28
CA ASP A 166 0.04 0.27 10.11
C ASP A 166 -0.06 -0.53 8.81
N GLU A 167 -0.64 0.07 7.77
CA GLU A 167 -0.76 -0.56 6.44
C GLU A 167 0.60 -0.85 5.76
N GLN A 168 1.70 -0.27 6.28
CA GLN A 168 3.04 -0.38 5.72
C GLN A 168 3.92 -1.32 6.55
N GLU A 169 3.67 -2.62 6.43
CA GLU A 169 4.50 -3.64 7.07
C GLU A 169 5.93 -3.65 6.46
N ILE A 170 6.96 -3.47 7.30
CA ILE A 170 8.35 -3.52 6.84
C ILE A 170 9.03 -4.79 7.35
N LEU A 171 9.16 -5.78 6.48
CA LEU A 171 9.83 -7.04 6.81
C LEU A 171 11.29 -6.81 7.23
N LYS A 172 11.59 -7.14 8.49
CA LYS A 172 12.95 -7.16 9.03
C LYS A 172 13.63 -8.49 8.74
N ARG A 173 12.98 -9.60 9.07
CA ARG A 173 13.56 -10.95 8.97
C ARG A 173 12.49 -12.03 8.98
N LYS A 174 12.59 -13.02 8.09
CA LYS A 174 11.86 -14.29 8.21
C LYS A 174 12.64 -15.26 9.09
N THR A 175 11.93 -16.04 9.89
CA THR A 175 12.52 -17.12 10.69
C THR A 175 12.37 -18.46 9.95
N ASN A 176 12.84 -19.53 10.58
CA ASN A 176 12.61 -20.92 10.15
C ASN A 176 11.45 -21.58 10.92
N ILE A 177 10.70 -20.83 11.73
CA ILE A 177 9.57 -21.35 12.48
C ILE A 177 8.36 -21.38 11.54
N SER A 178 7.90 -22.58 11.22
CA SER A 178 6.72 -22.83 10.40
C SER A 178 5.46 -22.57 11.19
N VAL A 179 4.55 -21.77 10.63
CA VAL A 179 3.26 -21.46 11.27
C VAL A 179 2.36 -22.70 11.33
N ASP A 180 2.48 -23.61 10.36
CA ASP A 180 1.67 -24.83 10.28
C ASP A 180 1.91 -25.81 11.45
N LEU A 181 3.00 -25.62 12.19
CA LEU A 181 3.40 -26.44 13.34
C LEU A 181 3.08 -25.76 14.68
N LEU A 182 2.37 -24.63 14.65
CA LEU A 182 1.96 -23.89 15.85
C LEU A 182 0.49 -24.17 16.20
N PRO A 183 0.12 -24.11 17.49
CA PRO A 183 -1.27 -24.13 17.93
C PRO A 183 -2.09 -23.00 17.32
N ALA A 184 -3.38 -23.23 17.11
CA ALA A 184 -4.28 -22.24 16.51
C ALA A 184 -4.29 -20.89 17.26
N GLU A 185 -4.18 -20.92 18.59
CA GLU A 185 -4.11 -19.70 19.42
C GLU A 185 -2.89 -18.84 19.07
N GLU A 186 -1.71 -19.44 18.97
CA GLU A 186 -0.47 -18.74 18.58
C GLU A 186 -0.57 -18.20 17.15
N ILE A 187 -1.20 -18.95 16.24
CA ILE A 187 -1.41 -18.50 14.87
C ILE A 187 -2.29 -17.25 14.83
N GLU A 188 -3.38 -17.21 15.61
CA GLU A 188 -4.24 -16.02 15.68
C GLU A 188 -3.50 -14.82 16.28
N SER A 189 -2.73 -15.00 17.36
CA SER A 189 -1.91 -13.91 17.92
C SER A 189 -0.87 -13.39 16.91
N LEU A 190 -0.26 -14.26 16.11
CA LEU A 190 0.65 -13.86 15.04
C LEU A 190 -0.05 -13.18 13.86
N LYS A 191 -1.34 -13.45 13.61
CA LYS A 191 -2.14 -12.72 12.61
C LYS A 191 -2.50 -11.32 13.09
N GLU A 192 -2.84 -11.18 14.36
CA GLU A 192 -3.11 -9.87 14.99
C GLU A 192 -1.82 -9.03 15.11
N GLY A 193 -0.68 -9.71 15.25
CA GLY A 193 0.62 -9.07 15.42
C GLY A 193 0.99 -8.97 16.89
N ILE A 194 2.07 -9.64 17.28
CA ILE A 194 2.55 -9.64 18.67
C ILE A 194 3.56 -8.52 18.82
N ILE A 195 3.19 -7.44 19.52
CA ILE A 195 4.09 -6.31 19.81
C ILE A 195 5.28 -6.79 20.64
N VAL A 196 6.47 -6.27 20.33
CA VAL A 196 7.73 -6.62 20.99
C VAL A 196 8.42 -5.35 21.50
N GLU A 197 8.52 -5.23 22.82
CA GLU A 197 9.06 -4.04 23.49
C GLU A 197 10.58 -4.07 23.61
N SER A 198 11.20 -5.26 23.54
CA SER A 198 12.64 -5.39 23.70
C SER A 198 13.28 -6.53 22.93
N GLN A 199 14.60 -6.45 22.73
CA GLN A 199 15.36 -7.56 22.15
C GLN A 199 15.31 -8.84 23.00
N LYS A 200 15.23 -8.71 24.33
CA LYS A 200 15.15 -9.86 25.23
C LYS A 200 13.80 -10.58 25.06
N GLU A 201 12.72 -9.81 25.01
CA GLU A 201 11.38 -10.33 24.76
C GLU A 201 11.27 -10.97 23.38
N LEU A 202 11.82 -10.33 22.34
CA LEU A 202 11.89 -10.91 21.00
C LEU A 202 12.50 -12.31 21.01
N LEU A 203 13.64 -12.47 21.70
CA LEU A 203 14.33 -13.75 21.77
C LEU A 203 13.52 -14.78 22.55
N ALA A 204 12.90 -14.39 23.67
CA ALA A 204 12.07 -15.27 24.47
C ALA A 204 10.84 -15.78 23.71
N LEU A 205 10.15 -14.89 22.97
CA LEU A 205 9.00 -15.26 22.13
C LEU A 205 9.42 -16.22 21.02
N LEU A 206 10.53 -15.93 20.32
CA LEU A 206 11.05 -16.80 19.27
C LEU A 206 11.49 -18.18 19.79
N GLU A 207 12.09 -18.22 20.99
CA GLU A 207 12.47 -19.48 21.64
C GLU A 207 11.25 -20.30 22.05
N GLY A 208 10.21 -19.66 22.58
CA GLY A 208 8.93 -20.29 22.91
C GLY A 208 8.26 -20.91 21.67
N LEU A 209 8.08 -20.11 20.61
CA LEU A 209 7.48 -20.58 19.35
C LEU A 209 8.30 -21.70 18.69
N SER A 210 9.64 -21.61 18.73
CA SER A 210 10.50 -22.67 18.21
C SER A 210 10.41 -23.96 19.02
N SER A 211 10.31 -23.87 20.35
CA SER A 211 10.18 -25.05 21.21
C SER A 211 8.88 -25.80 20.97
N ILE A 212 7.78 -25.06 20.78
CA ILE A 212 6.47 -25.63 20.43
C ILE A 212 6.57 -26.41 19.11
N GLN A 213 7.18 -25.83 18.08
CA GLN A 213 7.39 -26.52 16.80
C GLN A 213 8.18 -27.82 16.98
N ASP A 214 9.28 -27.78 17.74
CA ASP A 214 10.15 -28.94 17.94
C ASP A 214 9.44 -30.09 18.68
N GLU A 215 8.43 -29.79 19.50
CA GLU A 215 7.57 -30.80 20.12
C GLU A 215 6.60 -31.43 19.13
N GLN A 216 6.06 -30.67 18.16
CA GLN A 216 5.16 -31.20 17.13
C GLN A 216 5.87 -32.06 16.08
N LEU A 217 7.20 -31.96 15.98
CA LEU A 217 8.02 -32.76 15.08
C LEU A 217 8.44 -34.13 15.68
N LYS A 218 8.16 -34.39 16.96
CA LYS A 218 8.49 -35.65 17.65
C LYS A 218 7.35 -36.65 17.57
#